data_AF-A0A2T1DN43-F1
#
_entry.id   AF-A0A2T1DN43-F1
#
_cell.length_a   1.000
_cell.length_b   1.000
_cell.length_c   1.000
_cell.angle_alpha   90.00
_cell.angle_beta   90.00
_cell.angle_gamma   90.00
#
_symmetry.space_group_name_H-M   'P 1'
#
loop_
_entity.id
_entity.type
_entity.pdbx_description
1 polymer ?
#
loop_
_entity_poly.entity_id
_entity_poly.type
_entity_poly.pdbx_seq_one_letter_code
_entity_poly.pdbx_strand_id
1 'polypeptide(L)'
;MKAKIFYFTLQDEQTKEEKLDWFERSRFEQIPFDHITPDEKSNWINLTDNDFDSLLSLIDKDVKAGKSQEAIFQLFSRGLETGRDEWIYAFSKANLILKIEYLIQVYRAYVKDQKINLDIKWDRQLDRYVADRIEIDFDLSKVRKGIYRPFARQYLYFDKHLNRMPGQSPKIFPESQSNNKLIGFMGQSASKPFAVIATDLIPDLNCISPASGGTQCLPLYRYDKDGNRIDNITDWGLTQFQTYYNDRTINKQDIFHYTYAVLHHSAYRIKYELNLKREFPRLPFYGNFYQWVTWGKALMDLHLNYETIAPYGLKRVEIATKDNPKAKLKAEKTSNMITLDENTQLMDVPAIVWDYKLGNRSALEWILDQYKEKKPKDPTIAKLFNTYKFADYKEQVVDLLDRVCTVSVKTMEIIQQMPTA
;
A
#
# COMPACT_ATOMS: atom_id res chain seq x y z
N MET A 1 -23.82 36.53 13.80
CA MET A 1 -24.08 35.45 14.79
C MET A 1 -23.39 34.19 14.26
N LYS A 2 -22.44 33.59 14.99
CA LYS A 2 -21.87 32.30 14.57
C LYS A 2 -22.89 31.20 14.88
N ALA A 3 -23.08 30.25 13.97
CA ALA A 3 -23.94 29.10 14.21
C ALA A 3 -23.38 28.28 15.38
N LYS A 4 -24.27 27.73 16.22
CA LYS A 4 -23.92 26.80 17.30
C LYS A 4 -24.07 25.37 16.79
N ILE A 5 -23.13 24.49 17.14
CA ILE A 5 -23.15 23.09 16.74
C ILE A 5 -23.33 22.23 18.00
N PHE A 6 -24.38 21.43 18.00
CA PHE A 6 -24.72 20.48 19.07
C PHE A 6 -24.52 19.07 18.51
N TYR A 7 -23.61 18.31 19.11
CA TYR A 7 -23.21 16.98 18.67
C TYR A 7 -23.54 15.94 19.73
N PHE A 8 -23.99 14.78 19.30
CA PHE A 8 -24.17 13.63 20.16
C PHE A 8 -23.89 12.37 19.33
N THR A 9 -23.27 11.37 19.94
CA THR A 9 -23.08 10.06 19.33
C THR A 9 -23.50 8.96 20.29
N LEU A 10 -24.06 7.90 19.71
CA LEU A 10 -24.26 6.62 20.40
C LEU A 10 -22.93 5.87 20.47
N GLN A 11 -22.85 4.86 21.33
CA GLN A 11 -21.63 4.07 21.50
C GLN A 11 -21.39 3.18 20.27
N ASP A 12 -20.12 3.01 19.91
CA ASP A 12 -19.72 2.28 18.71
C ASP A 12 -20.17 0.81 18.76
N GLU A 13 -20.10 0.18 19.95
CA GLU A 13 -20.43 -1.24 20.18
C GLU A 13 -21.94 -1.55 20.21
N GLN A 14 -22.81 -0.52 20.24
CA GLN A 14 -24.25 -0.75 20.26
C GLN A 14 -24.73 -1.38 18.93
N THR A 15 -25.52 -2.44 19.07
CA THR A 15 -26.22 -3.11 17.98
C THR A 15 -27.24 -2.18 17.32
N LYS A 16 -27.72 -2.59 16.14
CA LYS A 16 -28.78 -1.87 15.44
C LYS A 16 -30.03 -1.78 16.32
N GLU A 17 -30.40 -2.88 16.97
CA GLU A 17 -31.58 -3.01 17.81
C GLU A 17 -31.47 -2.09 19.03
N GLU A 18 -30.34 -2.07 19.73
CA GLU A 18 -30.12 -1.16 20.87
C GLU A 18 -30.17 0.32 20.46
N LYS A 19 -29.63 0.67 19.29
CA LYS A 19 -29.71 2.04 18.76
C LYS A 19 -31.16 2.44 18.47
N LEU A 20 -31.95 1.54 17.87
CA LEU A 20 -33.37 1.78 17.60
C LEU A 20 -34.17 1.93 18.89
N ASP A 21 -34.00 1.01 19.86
CA ASP A 21 -34.63 1.08 21.17
C ASP A 21 -34.31 2.39 21.90
N TRP A 22 -33.07 2.89 21.78
CA TRP A 22 -32.68 4.18 22.35
C TRP A 22 -33.43 5.34 21.71
N PHE A 23 -33.59 5.36 20.38
CA PHE A 23 -34.34 6.39 19.66
C PHE A 23 -35.85 6.34 19.96
N GLU A 24 -36.42 5.16 20.19
CA GLU A 24 -37.84 5.03 20.58
C GLU A 24 -38.10 5.59 21.98
N ARG A 25 -37.14 5.45 22.90
CA ARG A 25 -37.28 5.85 24.31
C ARG A 25 -36.80 7.28 24.59
N SER A 26 -35.89 7.80 23.78
CA SER A 26 -35.25 9.11 24.01
C SER A 26 -35.90 10.19 23.16
N ARG A 27 -36.46 11.22 23.81
CA ARG A 27 -36.95 12.41 23.10
C ARG A 27 -35.79 13.32 22.73
N PHE A 28 -35.97 14.12 21.67
CA PHE A 28 -34.92 15.03 21.18
C PHE A 28 -34.41 15.98 22.26
N GLU A 29 -35.30 16.51 23.10
CA GLU A 29 -34.97 17.45 24.18
C GLU A 29 -34.17 16.80 25.31
N GLN A 30 -34.15 15.47 25.37
CA GLN A 30 -33.44 14.69 26.40
C GLN A 30 -32.06 14.22 25.92
N ILE A 31 -31.73 14.45 24.64
CA ILE A 31 -30.43 14.07 24.10
C ILE A 31 -29.35 14.97 24.74
N PRO A 32 -28.34 14.40 25.41
CA PRO A 32 -27.30 15.16 26.08
C PRO A 32 -26.27 15.64 25.04
N PHE A 33 -26.65 16.64 24.24
CA PHE A 33 -25.77 17.19 23.22
C PHE A 33 -24.57 17.92 23.83
N ASP A 34 -23.39 17.62 23.29
CA ASP A 34 -22.18 18.40 23.51
C ASP A 34 -22.17 19.63 22.59
N HIS A 35 -21.87 20.80 23.13
CA HIS A 35 -21.64 21.99 22.30
C HIS A 35 -20.20 21.99 21.81
N ILE A 36 -20.01 21.91 20.50
CA ILE A 36 -18.68 21.82 19.88
C ILE A 36 -18.35 23.09 19.07
N THR A 37 -17.08 23.47 19.08
CA THR A 37 -16.55 24.58 18.28
C THR A 37 -15.58 24.03 17.25
N PRO A 38 -15.79 24.30 15.95
CA PRO A 38 -14.85 23.85 14.93
C PRO A 38 -13.44 24.41 15.12
N ASP A 39 -12.42 23.64 14.73
CA ASP A 39 -11.03 24.12 14.70
C ASP A 39 -10.79 25.09 13.51
N GLU A 40 -9.57 25.62 13.40
CA GLU A 40 -9.18 26.53 12.31
C GLU A 40 -9.29 25.87 10.92
N LYS A 41 -9.19 24.54 10.85
CA LYS A 41 -9.37 23.73 9.64
C LYS A 41 -10.84 23.32 9.41
N SER A 42 -11.77 23.89 10.19
CA SER A 42 -13.22 23.62 10.14
C SER A 42 -13.61 22.17 10.44
N ASN A 43 -12.78 21.39 11.12
CA ASN A 43 -13.16 20.07 11.65
C ASN A 43 -14.09 20.25 12.84
N TRP A 44 -15.07 19.36 12.99
CA TRP A 44 -16.05 19.42 14.09
C TRP A 44 -15.73 18.43 15.21
N ILE A 45 -15.29 17.23 14.85
CA ILE A 45 -14.98 16.13 15.77
C ILE A 45 -13.56 15.61 15.51
N ASN A 46 -12.99 14.91 16.50
CA ASN A 46 -11.60 14.44 16.47
C ASN A 46 -10.64 15.61 16.17
N LEU A 47 -10.75 16.69 16.94
CA LEU A 47 -9.87 17.85 16.80
C LEU A 47 -8.47 17.48 17.26
N THR A 48 -7.46 18.10 16.66
CA THR A 48 -6.06 17.87 17.02
C THR A 48 -5.48 19.12 17.66
N ASP A 49 -4.87 18.96 18.83
CA ASP A 49 -4.07 19.99 19.49
C ASP A 49 -2.64 19.46 19.64
N ASN A 50 -1.81 19.74 18.63
CA ASN A 50 -0.41 19.31 18.60
C ASN A 50 0.42 20.18 17.65
N ASP A 51 1.73 19.94 17.63
CA ASP A 51 2.74 20.65 16.86
C ASP A 51 2.87 20.21 15.39
N PHE A 52 1.94 19.42 14.84
CA PHE A 52 2.09 18.80 13.51
C PHE A 52 2.36 19.82 12.40
N ASP A 53 1.66 20.95 12.38
CA ASP A 53 1.82 21.97 11.33
C ASP A 53 3.17 22.69 11.39
N SER A 54 3.87 22.64 12.53
CA SER A 54 5.23 23.17 12.68
C SER A 54 6.32 22.23 12.14
N LEU A 55 5.97 20.96 11.89
CA LEU A 55 6.90 19.96 11.38
C LEU A 55 7.19 20.14 9.89
N LEU A 56 8.33 19.60 9.46
CA LEU A 56 8.82 19.73 8.09
C LEU A 56 7.91 19.01 7.09
N SER A 57 7.40 19.73 6.10
CA SER A 57 6.51 19.15 5.08
C SER A 57 7.23 18.06 4.27
N LEU A 58 6.69 16.83 4.29
CA LEU A 58 7.29 15.72 3.55
C LEU A 58 7.09 15.88 2.04
N ILE A 59 5.87 16.22 1.65
CA ILE A 59 5.44 16.43 0.26
C ILE A 59 4.42 17.55 0.17
N ASP A 60 4.48 18.27 -0.93
CA ASP A 60 3.54 19.34 -1.23
C ASP A 60 3.21 19.38 -2.74
N LYS A 61 1.96 19.77 -3.06
CA LYS A 61 1.46 19.80 -4.44
C LYS A 61 2.08 20.93 -5.25
N ASP A 62 2.32 22.09 -4.65
CA ASP A 62 2.96 23.22 -5.30
C ASP A 62 4.45 22.97 -5.51
N VAL A 63 5.13 22.30 -4.56
CA VAL A 63 6.49 21.79 -4.77
C VAL A 63 6.52 20.84 -5.96
N LYS A 64 5.63 19.83 -6.01
CA LYS A 64 5.53 18.90 -7.15
C LYS A 64 5.25 19.60 -8.48
N ALA A 65 4.50 20.70 -8.45
CA ALA A 65 4.20 21.52 -9.63
C ALA A 65 5.33 22.49 -10.02
N GLY A 66 6.40 22.58 -9.23
CA GLY A 66 7.52 23.52 -9.45
C GLY A 66 7.23 24.96 -9.04
N LYS A 67 6.19 25.19 -8.23
CA LYS A 67 5.77 26.51 -7.74
C LYS A 67 6.34 26.87 -6.36
N SER A 68 6.88 25.88 -5.65
CA SER A 68 7.56 26.02 -4.36
C SER A 68 8.74 25.04 -4.30
N GLN A 69 9.58 25.17 -3.28
CA GLN A 69 10.64 24.21 -2.94
C GLN A 69 10.53 23.69 -1.49
N GLU A 70 9.53 24.14 -0.74
CA GLU A 70 9.40 23.92 0.71
C GLU A 70 8.75 22.57 1.07
N ALA A 71 9.32 21.49 0.55
CA ALA A 71 9.03 20.12 0.99
C ALA A 71 10.26 19.24 0.78
N ILE A 72 10.35 18.14 1.53
CA ILE A 72 11.49 17.22 1.48
C ILE A 72 11.59 16.53 0.11
N PHE A 73 10.47 16.08 -0.47
CA PHE A 73 10.46 15.39 -1.76
C PHE A 73 9.88 16.24 -2.88
N GLN A 74 10.57 16.27 -4.02
CA GLN A 74 10.16 16.99 -5.23
C GLN A 74 9.02 16.27 -5.98
N LEU A 75 9.07 14.93 -6.06
CA LEU A 75 8.07 14.12 -6.75
C LEU A 75 7.43 13.13 -5.78
N PHE A 76 6.12 13.01 -5.85
CA PHE A 76 5.38 11.88 -5.28
C PHE A 76 4.30 11.41 -6.25
N SER A 77 3.88 10.17 -6.09
CA SER A 77 2.89 9.54 -6.96
C SER A 77 1.82 8.81 -6.17
N ARG A 78 0.61 8.74 -6.71
CA ARG A 78 -0.29 7.63 -6.38
C ARG A 78 0.24 6.34 -7.01
N GLY A 79 -0.06 5.20 -6.41
CA GLY A 79 0.16 3.90 -7.04
C GLY A 79 -0.61 3.76 -8.36
N LEU A 80 -0.27 2.73 -9.12
CA LEU A 80 -0.86 2.43 -10.42
C LEU A 80 -2.35 2.09 -10.29
N GLU A 81 -3.22 2.86 -10.93
CA GLU A 81 -4.63 2.51 -11.07
C GLU A 81 -4.86 1.88 -12.43
N THR A 82 -5.21 0.59 -12.46
CA THR A 82 -5.46 -0.08 -13.74
C THR A 82 -6.89 0.10 -14.21
N GLY A 83 -7.86 0.13 -13.28
CA GLY A 83 -9.30 0.09 -13.56
C GLY A 83 -9.84 -1.31 -13.90
N ARG A 84 -8.95 -2.28 -14.10
CA ARG A 84 -9.23 -3.64 -14.59
C ARG A 84 -8.22 -4.65 -14.05
N ASP A 85 -8.02 -4.65 -12.73
CA ASP A 85 -6.93 -5.37 -12.06
C ASP A 85 -6.88 -6.87 -12.42
N GLU A 86 -8.04 -7.54 -12.52
CA GLU A 86 -8.13 -8.97 -12.88
C GLU A 86 -7.57 -9.29 -14.28
N TRP A 87 -7.54 -8.31 -15.18
CA TRP A 87 -6.91 -8.42 -16.51
C TRP A 87 -5.42 -8.11 -16.46
N ILE A 88 -5.04 -7.08 -15.71
CA ILE A 88 -3.69 -6.47 -15.77
C ILE A 88 -2.68 -7.14 -14.85
N TYR A 89 -3.12 -7.81 -13.79
CA TYR A 89 -2.24 -8.51 -12.85
C TYR A 89 -2.45 -10.03 -12.88
N ALA A 90 -1.37 -10.80 -12.70
CA ALA A 90 -1.46 -12.24 -12.44
C ALA A 90 -0.21 -12.75 -11.69
N PHE A 91 -0.37 -13.82 -10.89
CA PHE A 91 0.78 -14.54 -10.32
C PHE A 91 1.62 -15.25 -11.39
N SER A 92 0.97 -15.83 -12.41
CA SER A 92 1.64 -16.48 -13.53
C SER A 92 1.84 -15.52 -14.70
N LYS A 93 3.09 -15.39 -15.16
CA LYS A 93 3.42 -14.60 -16.36
C LYS A 93 2.67 -15.11 -17.59
N ALA A 94 2.58 -16.43 -17.75
CA ALA A 94 1.88 -17.05 -18.89
C ALA A 94 0.39 -16.70 -18.88
N ASN A 95 -0.27 -16.79 -17.73
CA ASN A 95 -1.68 -16.40 -17.59
C ASN A 95 -1.87 -14.90 -17.89
N LEU A 96 -0.97 -14.03 -17.41
CA LEU A 96 -1.04 -12.60 -17.75
C LEU A 96 -0.97 -12.37 -19.26
N ILE A 97 0.00 -12.99 -19.95
CA ILE A 97 0.16 -12.82 -21.41
C ILE A 97 -1.12 -13.24 -22.13
N LEU A 98 -1.67 -14.41 -21.82
CA LEU A 98 -2.92 -14.90 -22.42
C LEU A 98 -4.10 -13.93 -22.20
N LYS A 99 -4.24 -13.39 -20.99
CA LYS A 99 -5.30 -12.39 -20.69
C LYS A 99 -5.15 -11.13 -21.52
N ILE A 100 -3.93 -10.61 -21.64
CA ILE A 100 -3.68 -9.35 -22.35
C ILE A 100 -3.82 -9.53 -23.86
N GLU A 101 -3.30 -10.63 -24.42
CA GLU A 101 -3.48 -10.95 -25.84
C GLU A 101 -4.96 -11.08 -26.20
N TYR A 102 -5.75 -11.78 -25.37
CA TYR A 102 -7.20 -11.87 -25.54
C TYR A 102 -7.86 -10.49 -25.46
N LEU A 103 -7.54 -9.70 -24.43
CA LEU A 103 -8.09 -8.35 -24.26
C LEU A 103 -7.82 -7.48 -25.49
N ILE A 104 -6.58 -7.49 -25.98
CA ILE A 104 -6.15 -6.71 -27.15
C ILE A 104 -6.83 -7.20 -28.42
N GLN A 105 -6.91 -8.52 -28.63
CA GLN A 105 -7.59 -9.11 -29.78
C GLN A 105 -9.06 -8.67 -29.82
N VAL A 106 -9.74 -8.77 -28.68
CA VAL A 106 -11.13 -8.34 -28.53
C VAL A 106 -11.27 -6.83 -28.79
N TYR A 107 -10.43 -6.01 -28.16
CA TYR A 107 -10.42 -4.57 -28.38
C TYR A 107 -10.27 -4.20 -29.86
N ARG A 108 -9.30 -4.80 -30.57
CA ARG A 108 -9.05 -4.52 -31.99
C ARG A 108 -10.20 -4.95 -32.89
N ALA A 109 -10.87 -6.06 -32.58
CA ALA A 109 -12.07 -6.46 -33.30
C ALA A 109 -13.18 -5.41 -33.15
N TYR A 110 -13.38 -4.88 -31.94
CA TYR A 110 -14.37 -3.83 -31.68
C TYR A 110 -14.06 -2.50 -32.40
N VAL A 111 -12.78 -2.12 -32.48
CA VAL A 111 -12.36 -0.92 -33.24
C VAL A 111 -12.74 -1.03 -34.73
N LYS A 112 -12.72 -2.24 -35.29
CA LYS A 112 -13.09 -2.50 -36.70
C LYS A 112 -14.60 -2.57 -36.90
N ASP A 113 -15.32 -3.23 -36.00
CA ASP A 113 -16.78 -3.38 -36.05
C ASP A 113 -17.39 -3.24 -34.65
N GLN A 114 -17.97 -2.08 -34.38
CA GLN A 114 -18.59 -1.74 -33.10
C GLN A 114 -19.94 -2.45 -32.87
N LYS A 115 -20.46 -3.21 -33.86
CA LYS A 115 -21.68 -4.01 -33.71
C LYS A 115 -21.43 -5.32 -32.95
N ILE A 116 -20.16 -5.68 -32.72
CA ILE A 116 -19.81 -6.90 -32.00
C ILE A 116 -19.88 -6.62 -30.49
N ASN A 117 -20.76 -7.31 -29.77
CA ASN A 117 -20.74 -7.28 -28.30
C ASN A 117 -19.58 -8.15 -27.80
N LEU A 118 -18.70 -7.58 -26.98
CA LEU A 118 -17.42 -8.20 -26.63
C LEU A 118 -17.16 -8.20 -25.13
N ASP A 119 -16.75 -9.38 -24.64
CA ASP A 119 -16.67 -9.73 -23.22
C ASP A 119 -15.34 -9.28 -22.57
N ILE A 120 -15.02 -7.99 -22.60
CA ILE A 120 -13.91 -7.41 -21.81
C ILE A 120 -14.42 -6.32 -20.87
N LYS A 121 -13.58 -5.95 -19.90
CA LYS A 121 -13.88 -4.85 -18.99
C LYS A 121 -13.61 -3.48 -19.62
N TRP A 122 -14.67 -2.88 -20.13
CA TRP A 122 -14.69 -1.52 -20.69
C TRP A 122 -14.60 -0.44 -19.62
N ASP A 123 -14.06 0.71 -20.02
CA ASP A 123 -14.20 1.97 -19.32
C ASP A 123 -14.20 3.15 -20.31
N ARG A 124 -14.56 4.33 -19.82
CA ARG A 124 -14.66 5.56 -20.60
C ARG A 124 -13.41 5.86 -21.44
N GLN A 125 -12.24 5.40 -21.00
CA GLN A 125 -10.98 5.66 -21.68
C GLN A 125 -10.80 4.71 -22.88
N LEU A 126 -11.08 3.42 -22.72
CA LEU A 126 -11.12 2.49 -23.86
C LEU A 126 -12.17 2.92 -24.89
N ASP A 127 -13.36 3.34 -24.47
CA ASP A 127 -14.41 3.81 -25.37
C ASP A 127 -13.94 5.01 -26.21
N ARG A 128 -13.22 5.94 -25.58
CA ARG A 128 -12.61 7.07 -26.29
C ARG A 128 -11.58 6.61 -27.31
N TYR A 129 -10.69 5.69 -26.92
CA TYR A 129 -9.68 5.17 -27.84
C TYR A 129 -10.30 4.44 -29.04
N VAL A 130 -11.44 3.77 -28.86
CA VAL A 130 -12.21 3.20 -29.96
C VAL A 130 -12.74 4.30 -30.89
N ALA A 131 -13.34 5.37 -30.33
CA ALA A 131 -13.83 6.51 -31.12
C ALA A 131 -12.71 7.19 -31.91
N ASP A 132 -11.52 7.31 -31.31
CA ASP A 132 -10.32 7.88 -31.91
C ASP A 132 -9.56 6.90 -32.83
N ARG A 133 -10.05 5.66 -32.98
CA ARG A 133 -9.44 4.57 -33.77
C ARG A 133 -7.98 4.29 -33.40
N ILE A 134 -7.66 4.35 -32.11
CA ILE A 134 -6.33 4.00 -31.61
C ILE A 134 -6.17 2.49 -31.65
N GLU A 135 -5.13 2.01 -32.32
CA GLU A 135 -4.73 0.60 -32.25
C GLU A 135 -3.82 0.36 -31.04
N ILE A 136 -4.04 -0.78 -30.37
CA ILE A 136 -3.22 -1.24 -29.24
C ILE A 136 -2.62 -2.58 -29.66
N ASP A 137 -1.30 -2.70 -29.56
CA ASP A 137 -0.57 -3.94 -29.82
C ASP A 137 0.03 -4.52 -28.54
N PHE A 138 0.14 -5.84 -28.52
CA PHE A 138 0.85 -6.53 -27.44
C PHE A 138 2.35 -6.27 -27.57
N ASP A 139 2.96 -5.94 -26.43
CA ASP A 139 4.39 -5.69 -26.33
C ASP A 139 4.91 -6.37 -25.07
N LEU A 140 5.75 -7.40 -25.27
CA LEU A 140 6.31 -8.19 -24.18
C LEU A 140 7.15 -7.34 -23.22
N SER A 141 7.74 -6.21 -23.67
CA SER A 141 8.54 -5.31 -22.83
C SER A 141 7.72 -4.59 -21.76
N LYS A 142 6.39 -4.53 -21.93
CA LYS A 142 5.43 -3.95 -20.98
C LYS A 142 5.02 -4.94 -19.88
N VAL A 143 5.39 -6.21 -20.00
CA VAL A 143 5.24 -7.18 -18.91
C VAL A 143 6.30 -6.91 -17.85
N ARG A 144 5.87 -6.36 -16.71
CA ARG A 144 6.73 -5.95 -15.58
C ARG A 144 6.35 -6.68 -14.30
N LYS A 145 7.16 -6.53 -13.26
CA LYS A 145 6.83 -6.96 -11.89
C LYS A 145 6.27 -5.78 -11.11
N GLY A 146 5.24 -6.05 -10.32
CA GLY A 146 4.55 -5.07 -9.49
C GLY A 146 4.23 -5.65 -8.13
N ILE A 147 3.95 -4.78 -7.18
CA ILE A 147 3.47 -5.17 -5.86
C ILE A 147 1.98 -4.83 -5.77
N TYR A 148 1.14 -5.86 -5.86
CA TYR A 148 -0.31 -5.67 -5.88
C TYR A 148 -0.82 -5.36 -4.47
N ARG A 149 -0.33 -6.10 -3.47
CA ARG A 149 -0.60 -5.91 -2.03
C ARG A 149 0.69 -6.20 -1.27
N PRO A 150 0.79 -5.90 0.04
CA PRO A 150 2.04 -6.03 0.76
C PRO A 150 2.53 -7.48 0.72
N PHE A 151 3.79 -7.67 0.36
CA PHE A 151 4.44 -8.97 0.19
C PHE A 151 3.79 -9.89 -0.86
N ALA A 152 2.91 -9.35 -1.72
CA ALA A 152 2.25 -10.07 -2.81
C ALA A 152 2.69 -9.49 -4.16
N ARG A 153 3.87 -9.90 -4.60
CA ARG A 153 4.40 -9.61 -5.93
C ARG A 153 3.60 -10.35 -7.00
N GLN A 154 3.29 -9.64 -8.09
CA GLN A 154 2.63 -10.18 -9.27
C GLN A 154 3.29 -9.67 -10.55
N TYR A 155 3.05 -10.37 -11.66
CA TYR A 155 3.29 -9.80 -12.99
C TYR A 155 2.19 -8.79 -13.31
N LEU A 156 2.57 -7.71 -13.99
CA LEU A 156 1.67 -6.64 -14.42
C LEU A 156 1.93 -6.28 -15.88
N TYR A 157 0.89 -5.88 -16.61
CA TYR A 157 1.04 -5.31 -17.95
C TYR A 157 0.97 -3.77 -17.90
N PHE A 158 2.13 -3.12 -17.96
CA PHE A 158 2.28 -1.68 -17.77
C PHE A 158 2.15 -0.94 -19.10
N ASP A 159 0.92 -0.52 -19.42
CA ASP A 159 0.59 0.14 -20.68
C ASP A 159 -0.31 1.35 -20.47
N LYS A 160 0.04 2.47 -21.12
CA LYS A 160 -0.67 3.76 -20.97
C LYS A 160 -2.12 3.74 -21.49
N HIS A 161 -2.48 2.79 -22.34
CA HIS A 161 -3.83 2.65 -22.86
C HIS A 161 -4.66 1.66 -22.03
N LEU A 162 -4.03 0.58 -21.54
CA LEU A 162 -4.72 -0.43 -20.74
C LEU A 162 -4.74 -0.15 -19.24
N ASN A 163 -3.96 0.81 -18.75
CA ASN A 163 -3.99 1.27 -17.37
C ASN A 163 -4.65 2.65 -17.27
N ARG A 164 -5.68 2.77 -16.42
CA ARG A 164 -6.46 4.01 -16.28
C ARG A 164 -5.62 5.22 -15.84
N MET A 165 -4.84 5.08 -14.77
CA MET A 165 -3.95 6.13 -14.28
C MET A 165 -2.59 5.56 -13.88
N PRO A 166 -1.54 5.72 -14.70
CA PRO A 166 -0.19 5.29 -14.35
C PRO A 166 0.50 6.20 -13.31
N GLY A 167 -0.16 7.27 -12.86
CA GLY A 167 0.40 8.23 -11.91
C GLY A 167 1.68 8.88 -12.46
N GLN A 168 2.74 8.87 -11.67
CA GLN A 168 4.09 9.25 -12.08
C GLN A 168 5.01 8.03 -12.23
N SER A 169 4.48 6.80 -12.24
CA SER A 169 5.30 5.59 -12.39
C SER A 169 6.23 5.62 -13.62
N PRO A 170 5.89 6.23 -14.78
CA PRO A 170 6.85 6.38 -15.89
C PRO A 170 8.08 7.25 -15.56
N LYS A 171 7.96 8.19 -14.61
CA LYS A 171 9.10 9.00 -14.11
C LYS A 171 9.85 8.35 -12.95
N ILE A 172 9.38 7.20 -12.47
CA ILE A 172 9.97 6.45 -11.34
C ILE A 172 10.63 5.17 -11.84
N PHE A 173 9.97 4.50 -12.79
CA PHE A 173 10.36 3.28 -13.46
C PHE A 173 10.12 3.43 -14.98
N PRO A 174 10.94 4.23 -15.70
CA PRO A 174 10.76 4.44 -17.13
C PRO A 174 10.81 3.12 -17.93
N GLU A 175 11.70 2.22 -17.54
CA GLU A 175 11.96 0.95 -18.22
C GLU A 175 11.71 -0.25 -17.29
N SER A 176 11.61 -1.45 -17.87
CA SER A 176 11.40 -2.68 -17.10
C SER A 176 12.58 -3.05 -16.21
N GLN A 177 13.79 -2.59 -16.57
CA GLN A 177 15.04 -2.80 -15.82
C GLN A 177 15.39 -1.63 -14.89
N SER A 178 14.56 -0.59 -14.82
CA SER A 178 14.82 0.56 -13.96
C SER A 178 14.94 0.13 -12.50
N ASN A 179 16.09 0.39 -11.89
CA ASN A 179 16.32 0.16 -10.48
C ASN A 179 16.03 1.43 -9.69
N ASN A 180 15.03 1.38 -8.81
CA ASN A 180 14.68 2.48 -7.93
C ASN A 180 14.07 1.91 -6.65
N LYS A 181 14.17 2.65 -5.55
CA LYS A 181 13.53 2.32 -4.29
C LYS A 181 12.46 3.36 -4.00
N LEU A 182 11.33 2.95 -3.44
CA LEU A 182 10.30 3.89 -3.02
C LEU A 182 9.73 3.53 -1.67
N ILE A 183 9.31 4.57 -0.95
CA ILE A 183 8.52 4.47 0.26
C ILE A 183 7.05 4.61 -0.15
N GLY A 184 6.29 3.52 -0.03
CA GLY A 184 4.85 3.53 -0.15
C GLY A 184 4.23 3.80 1.22
N PHE A 185 3.38 4.81 1.36
CA PHE A 185 2.61 5.05 2.60
C PHE A 185 1.13 5.23 2.32
N MET A 186 0.31 5.01 3.35
CA MET A 186 -1.13 5.15 3.23
C MET A 186 -1.50 6.63 3.02
N GLY A 187 -2.14 6.93 1.89
CA GLY A 187 -2.78 8.22 1.70
C GLY A 187 -3.96 8.41 2.65
N GLN A 188 -4.53 9.61 2.64
CA GLN A 188 -5.61 10.04 3.52
C GLN A 188 -6.74 9.01 3.60
N SER A 189 -6.91 8.41 4.78
CA SER A 189 -7.89 7.36 5.03
C SER A 189 -8.30 7.39 6.50
N ALA A 190 -9.56 7.72 6.78
CA ALA A 190 -10.05 7.82 8.14
C ALA A 190 -10.24 6.46 8.83
N SER A 191 -10.37 5.36 8.08
CA SER A 191 -10.89 4.08 8.58
C SER A 191 -9.83 3.06 8.98
N LYS A 192 -8.55 3.31 8.74
CA LYS A 192 -7.47 2.34 8.99
C LYS A 192 -6.24 3.00 9.62
N PRO A 193 -5.47 2.28 10.46
CA PRO A 193 -4.20 2.77 10.98
C PRO A 193 -3.22 3.09 9.86
N PHE A 194 -2.41 4.12 10.05
CA PHE A 194 -1.36 4.50 9.12
C PHE A 194 -0.34 3.37 8.95
N ALA A 195 0.06 3.11 7.71
CA ALA A 195 1.06 2.11 7.37
C ALA A 195 2.00 2.60 6.26
N VAL A 196 3.18 2.01 6.23
CA VAL A 196 4.25 2.31 5.27
C VAL A 196 4.99 1.02 4.94
N ILE A 197 5.45 0.91 3.69
CA ILE A 197 6.24 -0.21 3.18
C ILE A 197 7.23 0.31 2.12
N ALA A 198 8.42 -0.27 2.07
CA ALA A 198 9.38 -0.03 1.00
C ALA A 198 9.22 -1.08 -0.10
N THR A 199 9.41 -0.66 -1.35
CA THR A 199 9.45 -1.58 -2.50
C THR A 199 10.37 -1.02 -3.58
N ASP A 200 10.87 -1.90 -4.43
CA ASP A 200 11.57 -1.61 -5.68
C ASP A 200 10.70 -1.94 -6.91
N LEU A 201 9.41 -2.24 -6.69
CA LEU A 201 8.44 -2.58 -7.72
C LEU A 201 7.41 -1.46 -7.90
N ILE A 202 6.65 -1.51 -9.01
CA ILE A 202 5.51 -0.61 -9.23
C ILE A 202 4.38 -1.00 -8.27
N PRO A 203 3.98 -0.13 -7.32
CA PRO A 203 2.89 -0.43 -6.41
C PRO A 203 1.55 -0.16 -7.06
N ASP A 204 0.60 -1.08 -6.83
CA ASP A 204 -0.80 -0.85 -7.12
C ASP A 204 -1.36 0.32 -6.29
N LEU A 205 -2.34 1.04 -6.82
CA LEU A 205 -3.02 2.10 -6.09
C LEU A 205 -3.50 1.63 -4.71
N ASN A 206 -4.02 0.40 -4.63
CA ASN A 206 -4.57 -0.15 -3.41
C ASN A 206 -3.59 -1.05 -2.66
N CYS A 207 -2.28 -0.97 -2.94
CA CYS A 207 -1.26 -1.81 -2.32
C CYS A 207 -1.36 -1.84 -0.79
N ILE A 208 -1.22 -0.69 -0.13
CA ILE A 208 -1.37 -0.59 1.34
C ILE A 208 -2.62 0.19 1.77
N SER A 209 -3.15 1.06 0.91
CA SER A 209 -4.34 1.86 1.20
C SER A 209 -5.47 1.53 0.21
N PRO A 210 -6.44 0.68 0.58
CA PRO A 210 -7.55 0.30 -0.29
C PRO A 210 -8.69 1.34 -0.35
N ALA A 211 -8.46 2.55 0.16
CA ALA A 211 -9.45 3.64 0.25
C ALA A 211 -9.12 4.79 -0.71
N SER A 212 -9.97 5.81 -0.77
CA SER A 212 -9.85 7.00 -1.65
C SER A 212 -8.45 7.66 -1.65
N GLY A 213 -7.76 7.67 -0.50
CA GLY A 213 -6.39 8.19 -0.37
C GLY A 213 -5.36 7.48 -1.24
N GLY A 214 -5.55 6.19 -1.52
CA GLY A 214 -4.63 5.34 -2.27
C GLY A 214 -3.23 5.24 -1.64
N THR A 215 -2.39 4.39 -2.20
CA THR A 215 -0.98 4.27 -1.83
C THR A 215 -0.24 5.48 -2.42
N GLN A 216 0.38 6.28 -1.56
CA GLN A 216 1.27 7.37 -1.97
C GLN A 216 2.70 6.86 -2.00
N CYS A 217 3.48 7.28 -2.98
CA CYS A 217 4.79 6.73 -3.31
C CYS A 217 5.82 7.86 -3.34
N LEU A 218 6.86 7.72 -2.53
CA LEU A 218 8.03 8.61 -2.48
C LEU A 218 9.23 7.85 -3.02
N PRO A 219 9.58 8.03 -4.29
CA PRO A 219 10.75 7.37 -4.85
C PRO A 219 12.03 8.06 -4.36
N LEU A 220 13.12 7.29 -4.27
CA LEU A 220 14.46 7.83 -3.96
C LEU A 220 14.96 8.69 -5.13
N TYR A 221 14.73 8.22 -6.37
CA TYR A 221 15.10 8.92 -7.58
C TYR A 221 13.89 9.21 -8.46
N ARG A 222 14.00 10.25 -9.29
CA ARG A 222 13.11 10.51 -10.43
C ARG A 222 13.92 10.52 -11.72
N TYR A 223 13.27 10.24 -12.83
CA TYR A 223 13.88 10.21 -14.15
C TYR A 223 13.31 11.31 -15.03
N ASP A 224 14.18 11.99 -15.78
CA ASP A 224 13.76 12.94 -16.80
C ASP A 224 13.35 12.23 -18.11
N LYS A 225 13.08 13.01 -19.16
CA LYS A 225 12.64 12.47 -20.46
C LYS A 225 13.73 11.70 -21.20
N ASP A 226 14.99 11.99 -20.88
CA ASP A 226 16.16 11.36 -21.50
C ASP A 226 16.61 10.13 -20.69
N GLY A 227 15.93 9.83 -19.59
CA GLY A 227 16.24 8.69 -18.71
C GLY A 227 17.35 9.00 -17.70
N ASN A 228 17.75 10.26 -17.53
CA ASN A 228 18.75 10.63 -16.52
C ASN A 228 18.14 10.53 -15.12
N ARG A 229 18.89 9.91 -14.21
CA ARG A 229 18.51 9.74 -12.81
C ARG A 229 18.79 11.03 -12.03
N ILE A 230 17.79 11.52 -11.31
CA ILE A 230 17.85 12.74 -10.49
C ILE A 230 17.39 12.40 -9.06
N ASP A 231 18.08 12.92 -8.05
CA ASP A 231 17.67 12.74 -6.65
C ASP A 231 16.30 13.35 -6.40
N ASN A 232 15.43 12.60 -5.71
CA ASN A 232 14.09 13.06 -5.44
C ASN A 232 13.96 13.97 -4.20
N ILE A 233 14.91 13.87 -3.27
CA ILE A 233 15.02 14.80 -2.15
C ILE A 233 15.45 16.17 -2.70
N THR A 234 14.74 17.22 -2.29
CA THR A 234 15.03 18.61 -2.70
C THR A 234 16.31 19.12 -2.03
N ASP A 235 16.98 20.08 -2.68
CA ASP A 235 18.15 20.74 -2.07
C ASP A 235 17.74 21.60 -0.87
N TRP A 236 16.52 22.15 -0.90
CA TRP A 236 15.93 22.80 0.25
C TRP A 236 15.78 21.85 1.44
N GLY A 237 15.18 20.66 1.23
CA GLY A 237 15.03 19.64 2.26
C GLY A 237 16.37 19.21 2.84
N LEU A 238 17.36 18.97 1.99
CA LEU A 238 18.74 18.70 2.42
C LEU A 238 19.30 19.82 3.31
N THR A 239 19.12 21.07 2.90
CA THR A 239 19.58 22.24 3.66
C THR A 239 18.92 22.33 5.03
N GLN A 240 17.62 22.00 5.15
CA GLN A 240 16.93 22.01 6.45
C GLN A 240 17.57 21.02 7.43
N PHE A 241 17.85 19.78 6.98
CA PHE A 241 18.51 18.77 7.81
C PHE A 241 19.95 19.17 8.17
N GLN A 242 20.75 19.59 7.19
CA GLN A 242 22.15 19.99 7.44
C GLN A 242 22.24 21.19 8.39
N THR A 243 21.30 22.14 8.30
CA THR A 243 21.25 23.32 9.17
C THR A 243 20.81 22.94 10.58
N TYR A 244 19.74 22.15 10.71
CA TYR A 244 19.22 21.74 12.02
C TYR A 244 20.23 20.93 12.83
N TYR A 245 20.89 19.94 12.19
CA TYR A 245 21.87 19.08 12.86
C TYR A 245 23.29 19.67 12.88
N ASN A 246 23.50 20.83 12.24
CA ASN A 246 24.81 21.43 12.03
C ASN A 246 25.84 20.44 11.46
N ASP A 247 25.42 19.66 10.46
CA ASP A 247 26.23 18.60 9.85
C ASP A 247 26.09 18.64 8.32
N ARG A 248 27.17 19.02 7.63
CA ARG A 248 27.23 19.10 6.16
C ARG A 248 27.46 17.75 5.48
N THR A 249 27.77 16.70 6.24
CA THR A 249 28.00 15.35 5.71
C THR A 249 26.71 14.58 5.47
N ILE A 250 25.59 15.00 6.08
CA ILE A 250 24.25 14.48 5.81
C ILE A 250 23.96 14.59 4.31
N ASN A 251 23.57 13.47 3.70
CA ASN A 251 23.21 13.40 2.30
C ASN A 251 21.73 13.03 2.09
N LYS A 252 21.27 13.09 0.85
CA LYS A 252 19.87 12.84 0.47
C LYS A 252 19.42 11.40 0.75
N GLN A 253 20.31 10.42 0.63
CA GLN A 253 19.99 9.04 0.93
C GLN A 253 19.79 8.82 2.45
N ASP A 254 20.53 9.55 3.29
CA ASP A 254 20.31 9.53 4.74
C ASP A 254 18.91 10.03 5.08
N ILE A 255 18.48 11.13 4.49
CA ILE A 255 17.13 11.70 4.68
C ILE A 255 16.05 10.72 4.22
N PHE A 256 16.28 9.97 3.14
CA PHE A 256 15.37 8.94 2.65
C PHE A 256 15.19 7.81 3.67
N HIS A 257 16.28 7.30 4.26
CA HIS A 257 16.21 6.28 5.31
C HIS A 257 15.61 6.84 6.60
N TYR A 258 16.02 8.05 7.02
CA TYR A 258 15.45 8.76 8.17
C TYR A 258 13.92 8.86 8.05
N THR A 259 13.42 9.27 6.89
CA THR A 259 11.99 9.33 6.58
C THR A 259 11.33 7.97 6.83
N TYR A 260 11.93 6.89 6.34
CA TYR A 260 11.38 5.55 6.52
C TYR A 260 11.31 5.14 7.99
N ALA A 261 12.32 5.45 8.79
CA ALA A 261 12.33 5.18 10.23
C ALA A 261 11.26 5.97 10.98
N VAL A 262 11.17 7.28 10.74
CA VAL A 262 10.15 8.15 11.37
C VAL A 262 8.75 7.67 11.04
N LEU A 263 8.49 7.27 9.79
CA LEU A 263 7.19 6.73 9.41
C LEU A 263 6.92 5.34 10.04
N HIS A 264 7.91 4.64 10.59
CA HIS A 264 7.75 3.41 11.39
C HIS A 264 7.62 3.65 12.89
N HIS A 265 7.93 4.84 13.36
CA HIS A 265 7.97 5.17 14.78
C HIS A 265 6.58 5.14 15.42
N SER A 266 6.38 4.24 16.38
CA SER A 266 5.10 4.07 17.07
C SER A 266 4.63 5.35 17.77
N ALA A 267 5.51 6.06 18.49
CA ALA A 267 5.13 7.27 19.20
C ALA A 267 4.73 8.40 18.24
N TYR A 268 5.41 8.55 17.09
CA TYR A 268 5.02 9.45 16.02
C TYR A 268 3.61 9.13 15.49
N ARG A 269 3.35 7.86 15.16
CA ARG A 269 2.06 7.43 14.61
C ARG A 269 0.91 7.62 15.61
N ILE A 270 1.15 7.41 16.90
CA ILE A 270 0.18 7.62 17.97
C ILE A 270 -0.09 9.12 18.16
N LYS A 271 0.97 9.93 18.33
CA LYS A 271 0.85 11.37 18.57
C LYS A 271 0.10 12.09 17.44
N TYR A 272 0.33 11.68 16.20
CA TYR A 272 -0.23 12.33 15.01
C TYR A 272 -1.27 11.49 14.28
N GLU A 273 -1.91 10.52 14.94
CA GLU A 273 -2.83 9.56 14.28
C GLU A 273 -3.91 10.27 13.45
N LEU A 274 -4.58 11.26 14.06
CA LEU A 274 -5.64 12.03 13.41
C LEU A 274 -5.13 12.89 12.26
N ASN A 275 -3.93 13.47 12.39
CA ASN A 275 -3.30 14.24 11.32
C ASN A 275 -2.96 13.33 10.13
N LEU A 276 -2.34 12.16 10.38
CA LEU A 276 -1.96 11.19 9.35
C LEU A 276 -3.16 10.59 8.61
N LYS A 277 -4.35 10.59 9.22
CA LYS A 277 -5.61 10.21 8.55
C LYS A 277 -6.11 11.27 7.56
N ARG A 278 -5.75 12.54 7.75
CA ARG A 278 -6.32 13.72 7.05
C ARG A 278 -5.36 14.42 6.11
N GLU A 279 -4.07 14.36 6.40
CA GLU A 279 -3.03 15.17 5.75
C GLU A 279 -1.84 14.31 5.34
N PHE A 280 -0.94 14.86 4.52
CA PHE A 280 0.31 14.18 4.24
C PHE A 280 1.23 14.20 5.47
N PRO A 281 2.05 13.17 5.70
CA PRO A 281 2.96 13.15 6.84
C PRO A 281 3.91 14.34 6.82
N ARG A 282 4.36 14.75 8.00
CA ARG A 282 5.41 15.75 8.20
C ARG A 282 6.48 15.18 9.12
N LEU A 283 7.75 15.57 8.94
CA LEU A 283 8.85 15.00 9.71
C LEU A 283 9.27 15.94 10.86
N PRO A 284 9.32 15.44 12.10
CA PRO A 284 10.08 16.08 13.16
C PRO A 284 11.58 15.85 12.97
N PHE A 285 12.38 16.60 13.71
CA PHE A 285 13.81 16.34 13.88
C PHE A 285 14.05 15.63 15.20
N TYR A 286 14.43 14.36 15.15
CA TYR A 286 14.81 13.61 16.34
C TYR A 286 16.31 13.73 16.64
N GLY A 287 16.68 13.65 17.91
CA GLY A 287 18.08 13.55 18.32
C GLY A 287 18.74 12.30 17.75
N ASN A 288 20.08 12.33 17.63
CA ASN A 288 20.90 11.24 17.08
C ASN A 288 20.46 10.82 15.65
N PHE A 289 20.52 11.77 14.70
CA PHE A 289 20.09 11.60 13.31
C PHE A 289 20.54 10.27 12.68
N TYR A 290 21.82 9.91 12.80
CA TYR A 290 22.35 8.71 12.18
C TYR A 290 21.81 7.40 12.76
N GLN A 291 21.32 7.38 14.00
CA GLN A 291 20.63 6.22 14.54
C GLN A 291 19.30 5.98 13.79
N TRP A 292 18.55 7.04 13.51
CA TRP A 292 17.32 6.98 12.71
C TRP A 292 17.60 6.57 11.27
N VAL A 293 18.69 7.06 10.67
CA VAL A 293 19.16 6.60 9.36
C VAL A 293 19.47 5.10 9.39
N THR A 294 20.15 4.62 10.43
CA THR A 294 20.52 3.21 10.59
C THR A 294 19.29 2.32 10.72
N TRP A 295 18.34 2.67 11.59
CA TRP A 295 17.07 1.95 11.71
C TRP A 295 16.28 1.96 10.40
N GLY A 296 16.21 3.11 9.74
CA GLY A 296 15.49 3.26 8.48
C GLY A 296 16.08 2.43 7.36
N LYS A 297 17.41 2.40 7.25
CA LYS A 297 18.13 1.54 6.30
C LYS A 297 17.89 0.07 6.60
N ALA A 298 18.02 -0.35 7.86
CA ALA A 298 17.81 -1.74 8.27
C ALA A 298 16.37 -2.19 7.96
N LEU A 299 15.37 -1.39 8.35
CA LEU A 299 13.96 -1.66 8.01
C LEU A 299 13.75 -1.75 6.51
N MET A 300 14.32 -0.83 5.73
CA MET A 300 14.15 -0.82 4.28
C MET A 300 14.80 -2.06 3.64
N ASP A 301 15.99 -2.44 4.07
CA ASP A 301 16.70 -3.63 3.58
C ASP A 301 15.89 -4.91 3.89
N LEU A 302 15.25 -5.02 5.06
CA LEU A 302 14.34 -6.14 5.38
C LEU A 302 13.14 -6.19 4.42
N HIS A 303 12.47 -5.06 4.20
CA HIS A 303 11.24 -5.01 3.41
C HIS A 303 11.47 -5.14 1.90
N LEU A 304 12.60 -4.67 1.38
CA LEU A 304 12.97 -4.85 -0.03
C LEU A 304 13.37 -6.29 -0.33
N ASN A 305 14.05 -6.96 0.61
CA ASN A 305 14.61 -8.30 0.42
C ASN A 305 13.74 -9.40 1.05
N TYR A 306 12.43 -9.16 1.21
CA TYR A 306 11.54 -10.06 1.94
C TYR A 306 11.44 -11.48 1.35
N GLU A 307 11.67 -11.65 0.04
CA GLU A 307 11.68 -12.97 -0.63
C GLU A 307 13.04 -13.68 -0.55
N THR A 308 14.10 -13.00 -0.10
CA THR A 308 15.48 -13.55 -0.14
C THR A 308 16.17 -13.60 1.22
N ILE A 309 15.63 -12.91 2.24
CA ILE A 309 16.09 -13.00 3.62
C ILE A 309 16.04 -14.46 4.13
N ALA A 310 16.96 -14.83 5.02
CA ALA A 310 16.95 -16.16 5.63
C ALA A 310 15.58 -16.48 6.28
N PRO A 311 15.05 -17.70 6.05
CA PRO A 311 13.79 -18.13 6.68
C PRO A 311 13.93 -18.15 8.21
N TYR A 312 12.81 -18.02 8.91
CA TYR A 312 12.78 -18.01 10.37
C TYR A 312 13.01 -19.41 10.96
N GLY A 313 12.56 -20.45 10.23
CA GLY A 313 12.59 -21.83 10.67
C GLY A 313 11.25 -22.29 11.27
N LEU A 314 10.14 -21.84 10.69
CA LEU A 314 8.81 -22.30 11.10
C LEU A 314 8.68 -23.83 10.99
N LYS A 315 8.08 -24.45 12.01
CA LYS A 315 7.93 -25.91 12.04
C LYS A 315 6.77 -26.35 11.16
N ARG A 316 7.07 -26.96 10.01
CA ARG A 316 6.07 -27.59 9.15
C ARG A 316 5.66 -28.96 9.69
N VAL A 317 4.35 -29.20 9.77
CA VAL A 317 3.76 -30.48 10.17
C VAL A 317 2.75 -30.92 9.11
N GLU A 318 2.88 -32.17 8.68
CA GLU A 318 1.89 -32.85 7.84
C GLU A 318 0.93 -33.62 8.76
N ILE A 319 -0.32 -33.15 8.87
CA ILE A 319 -1.37 -33.69 9.73
C ILE A 319 -2.30 -34.69 9.03
N ALA A 320 -2.25 -34.75 7.69
CA ALA A 320 -3.02 -35.69 6.88
C ALA A 320 -2.36 -35.90 5.52
N THR A 321 -2.80 -36.93 4.79
CA THR A 321 -2.29 -37.30 3.46
C THR A 321 -3.44 -37.42 2.45
N LYS A 322 -4.18 -36.34 2.24
CA LYS A 322 -5.21 -36.27 1.18
C LYS A 322 -4.58 -35.93 -0.17
N ASP A 323 -5.01 -36.58 -1.24
CA ASP A 323 -4.48 -36.33 -2.60
C ASP A 323 -4.78 -34.91 -3.12
N ASN A 324 -5.95 -34.35 -2.76
CA ASN A 324 -6.40 -33.02 -3.18
C ASN A 324 -6.87 -32.21 -1.97
N PRO A 325 -5.94 -31.75 -1.10
CA PRO A 325 -6.30 -31.07 0.13
C PRO A 325 -6.92 -29.70 -0.17
N LYS A 326 -8.03 -29.38 0.50
CA LYS A 326 -8.66 -28.06 0.35
C LYS A 326 -7.79 -26.97 0.98
N ALA A 327 -7.50 -25.92 0.21
CA ALA A 327 -6.80 -24.74 0.69
C ALA A 327 -7.59 -24.03 1.81
N LYS A 328 -6.90 -23.69 2.91
CA LYS A 328 -7.48 -22.98 4.07
C LYS A 328 -6.88 -21.60 4.27
N LEU A 329 -5.55 -21.48 4.24
CA LEU A 329 -4.76 -20.26 4.47
C LEU A 329 -5.29 -19.42 5.64
N LYS A 330 -5.26 -19.99 6.84
CA LYS A 330 -5.83 -19.37 8.04
C LYS A 330 -4.78 -19.27 9.14
N ALA A 331 -4.65 -18.08 9.72
CA ALA A 331 -3.87 -17.86 10.94
C ALA A 331 -4.70 -18.17 12.19
N GLU A 332 -4.11 -18.89 13.14
CA GLU A 332 -4.67 -19.23 14.44
C GLU A 332 -3.77 -18.62 15.53
N LYS A 333 -3.98 -17.33 15.79
CA LYS A 333 -3.09 -16.48 16.60
C LYS A 333 -2.93 -16.98 18.03
N THR A 334 -4.00 -17.47 18.66
CA THR A 334 -4.00 -18.00 20.03
C THR A 334 -3.15 -19.26 20.17
N SER A 335 -3.00 -20.02 19.10
CA SER A 335 -2.28 -21.28 19.06
C SER A 335 -0.95 -21.16 18.30
N ASN A 336 -0.53 -19.94 17.95
CA ASN A 336 0.73 -19.66 17.25
C ASN A 336 0.95 -20.54 16.00
N MET A 337 -0.11 -20.72 15.21
CA MET A 337 -0.13 -21.65 14.09
C MET A 337 -0.76 -21.02 12.84
N ILE A 338 -0.36 -21.50 11.67
CA ILE A 338 -1.02 -21.23 10.39
C ILE A 338 -1.41 -22.55 9.75
N THR A 339 -2.67 -22.68 9.37
CA THR A 339 -3.18 -23.82 8.60
C THR A 339 -3.22 -23.46 7.11
N LEU A 340 -2.42 -24.17 6.29
CA LEU A 340 -2.28 -23.89 4.85
C LEU A 340 -3.40 -24.56 4.07
N ASP A 341 -3.60 -25.86 4.30
CA ASP A 341 -4.64 -26.68 3.70
C ASP A 341 -5.10 -27.78 4.68
N GLU A 342 -5.75 -28.83 4.17
CA GLU A 342 -6.19 -29.96 5.00
C GLU A 342 -5.06 -30.89 5.47
N ASN A 343 -3.89 -30.82 4.85
CA ASN A 343 -2.75 -31.69 5.14
C ASN A 343 -1.65 -30.96 5.92
N THR A 344 -1.43 -29.66 5.69
CA THR A 344 -0.22 -28.98 6.14
C THR A 344 -0.50 -27.81 7.07
N GLN A 345 0.27 -27.75 8.15
CA GLN A 345 0.30 -26.66 9.12
C GLN A 345 1.73 -26.14 9.33
N LEU A 346 1.85 -24.86 9.67
CA LEU A 346 3.07 -24.23 10.17
C LEU A 346 2.85 -23.89 11.63
N MET A 347 3.68 -24.43 12.52
CA MET A 347 3.64 -24.22 13.96
C MET A 347 4.79 -23.31 14.42
N ASP A 348 4.78 -22.97 15.71
CA ASP A 348 5.80 -22.16 16.37
C ASP A 348 5.93 -20.75 15.78
N VAL A 349 4.82 -20.18 15.29
CA VAL A 349 4.76 -18.82 14.75
C VAL A 349 4.85 -17.82 15.91
N PRO A 350 5.89 -16.98 16.00
CA PRO A 350 6.06 -16.08 17.14
C PRO A 350 4.92 -15.07 17.27
N ALA A 351 4.40 -14.83 18.46
CA ALA A 351 3.27 -13.92 18.66
C ALA A 351 3.54 -12.49 18.16
N ILE A 352 4.79 -12.02 18.27
CA ILE A 352 5.22 -10.67 17.86
C ILE A 352 4.99 -10.39 16.36
N VAL A 353 4.91 -11.42 15.51
CA VAL A 353 4.68 -11.22 14.06
C VAL A 353 3.31 -10.63 13.76
N TRP A 354 2.35 -10.79 14.68
CA TRP A 354 1.00 -10.25 14.53
C TRP A 354 0.93 -8.74 14.80
N ASP A 355 1.95 -8.17 15.42
CA ASP A 355 2.04 -6.76 15.76
C ASP A 355 2.60 -5.92 14.60
N TYR A 356 3.38 -6.53 13.70
CA TYR A 356 3.81 -5.87 12.47
C TYR A 356 2.64 -5.76 11.48
N LYS A 357 1.84 -4.70 11.66
CA LYS A 357 0.62 -4.43 10.89
C LYS A 357 0.85 -3.43 9.76
N LEU A 358 0.26 -3.76 8.61
CA LEU A 358 0.16 -2.92 7.43
C LEU A 358 -1.31 -2.61 7.18
N GLY A 359 -1.80 -1.58 7.86
CA GLY A 359 -3.23 -1.28 8.01
C GLY A 359 -3.85 -2.20 9.06
N ASN A 360 -4.88 -2.95 8.68
CA ASN A 360 -5.63 -3.80 9.63
C ASN A 360 -5.15 -5.27 9.68
N ARG A 361 -4.09 -5.60 8.94
CA ARG A 361 -3.59 -6.99 8.81
C ARG A 361 -2.10 -7.02 9.08
N SER A 362 -1.63 -8.10 9.70
CA SER A 362 -0.20 -8.37 9.79
C SER A 362 0.40 -8.70 8.42
N ALA A 363 1.73 -8.63 8.30
CA ALA A 363 2.44 -9.06 7.11
C ALA A 363 2.09 -10.49 6.67
N LEU A 364 2.01 -11.42 7.62
CA LEU A 364 1.64 -12.82 7.35
C LEU A 364 0.18 -12.94 6.89
N GLU A 365 -0.74 -12.20 7.52
CA GLU A 365 -2.15 -12.17 7.11
C GLU A 365 -2.35 -11.64 5.69
N TRP A 366 -1.48 -10.73 5.22
CA TRP A 366 -1.49 -10.29 3.84
C TRP A 366 -1.15 -11.40 2.86
N ILE A 367 -0.10 -12.20 3.14
CA ILE A 367 0.25 -13.35 2.30
C ILE A 367 -0.92 -14.34 2.25
N LEU A 368 -1.48 -14.71 3.39
CA LEU A 368 -2.60 -15.65 3.47
C LEU A 368 -3.82 -15.15 2.68
N ASP A 369 -4.12 -13.85 2.72
CA ASP A 369 -5.23 -13.28 1.97
C ASP A 369 -5.01 -13.31 0.46
N GLN A 370 -3.78 -13.03 0.01
CA GLN A 370 -3.47 -12.83 -1.39
C GLN A 370 -3.29 -14.14 -2.15
N TYR A 371 -2.79 -15.18 -1.48
CA TYR A 371 -2.63 -16.51 -2.07
C TYR A 371 -3.86 -17.42 -1.86
N LYS A 372 -4.94 -16.90 -1.26
CA LYS A 372 -6.20 -17.62 -1.17
C LYS A 372 -6.88 -17.73 -2.53
N GLU A 373 -7.37 -18.92 -2.86
CA GLU A 373 -8.18 -19.12 -4.06
C GLU A 373 -9.46 -18.27 -3.98
N LYS A 374 -9.68 -17.45 -5.01
CA LYS A 374 -10.84 -16.57 -5.15
C LYS A 374 -11.42 -16.76 -6.54
N LYS A 375 -12.75 -16.84 -6.65
CA LYS A 375 -13.43 -16.81 -7.94
C LYS A 375 -13.30 -15.41 -8.54
N PRO A 376 -12.79 -15.26 -9.77
CA PRO A 376 -12.76 -13.96 -10.43
C PRO A 376 -14.16 -13.34 -10.54
N LYS A 377 -14.24 -12.01 -10.41
CA LYS A 377 -15.50 -11.27 -10.54
C LYS A 377 -15.85 -11.01 -12.00
N ASP A 378 -14.85 -10.73 -12.82
CA ASP A 378 -15.00 -10.62 -14.27
C ASP A 378 -15.44 -11.98 -14.87
N PRO A 379 -16.59 -12.06 -15.55
CA PRO A 379 -17.12 -13.31 -16.08
C PRO A 379 -16.20 -14.00 -17.09
N THR A 380 -15.50 -13.21 -17.91
CA THR A 380 -14.59 -13.73 -18.94
C THR A 380 -13.34 -14.31 -18.31
N ILE A 381 -12.76 -13.62 -17.33
CA ILE A 381 -11.66 -14.16 -16.54
C ILE A 381 -12.09 -15.43 -15.81
N ALA A 382 -13.28 -15.43 -15.19
CA ALA A 382 -13.80 -16.59 -14.48
C ALA A 382 -13.97 -17.82 -15.40
N LYS A 383 -14.37 -17.61 -16.66
CA LYS A 383 -14.62 -18.66 -17.65
C LYS A 383 -13.37 -19.15 -18.35
N LEU A 384 -12.49 -18.24 -18.77
CA LEU A 384 -11.38 -18.54 -19.68
C LEU A 384 -10.01 -18.58 -18.99
N PHE A 385 -9.83 -17.85 -17.89
CA PHE A 385 -8.51 -17.57 -17.33
C PHE A 385 -8.40 -17.87 -15.82
N ASN A 386 -9.39 -18.52 -15.23
CA ASN A 386 -9.40 -18.91 -13.82
C ASN A 386 -8.56 -20.16 -13.57
N THR A 387 -7.24 -20.01 -13.68
CA THR A 387 -6.28 -21.13 -13.58
C THR A 387 -5.54 -21.16 -12.25
N TYR A 388 -5.79 -20.23 -11.33
CA TYR A 388 -5.07 -20.19 -10.05
C TYR A 388 -5.52 -21.35 -9.14
N LYS A 389 -4.56 -22.17 -8.71
CA LYS A 389 -4.74 -23.21 -7.69
C LYS A 389 -3.66 -23.04 -6.63
N PHE A 390 -4.06 -23.00 -5.36
CA PHE A 390 -3.12 -22.84 -4.26
C PHE A 390 -2.09 -23.97 -4.22
N ALA A 391 -2.48 -25.18 -4.61
CA ALA A 391 -1.58 -26.33 -4.70
C ALA A 391 -0.32 -26.04 -5.53
N ASP A 392 -0.43 -25.28 -6.63
CA ASP A 392 0.69 -24.94 -7.52
C ASP A 392 1.68 -23.96 -6.88
N TYR A 393 1.24 -23.21 -5.85
CA TYR A 393 2.03 -22.18 -5.17
C TYR A 393 2.35 -22.54 -3.71
N LYS A 394 1.88 -23.69 -3.22
CA LYS A 394 1.95 -24.05 -1.80
C LYS A 394 3.36 -23.94 -1.23
N GLU A 395 4.34 -24.55 -1.89
CA GLU A 395 5.73 -24.56 -1.42
C GLU A 395 6.34 -23.15 -1.46
N GLN A 396 6.03 -22.36 -2.49
CA GLN A 396 6.43 -20.95 -2.55
C GLN A 396 5.80 -20.14 -1.41
N VAL A 397 4.54 -20.39 -1.07
CA VAL A 397 3.83 -19.68 0.01
C VAL A 397 4.38 -20.08 1.37
N VAL A 398 4.73 -21.35 1.58
CA VAL A 398 5.39 -21.80 2.82
C VAL A 398 6.74 -21.10 3.01
N ASP A 399 7.60 -21.12 1.98
CA ASP A 399 8.89 -20.41 2.03
C ASP A 399 8.70 -18.90 2.25
N LEU A 400 7.75 -18.28 1.55
CA LEU A 400 7.45 -16.86 1.71
C LEU A 400 6.94 -16.51 3.12
N LEU A 401 6.05 -17.33 3.70
CA LEU A 401 5.57 -17.13 5.07
C LEU A 401 6.72 -17.23 6.08
N ASP A 402 7.63 -18.17 5.90
CA ASP A 402 8.79 -18.37 6.78
C ASP A 402 9.77 -17.19 6.71
N ARG A 403 10.03 -16.67 5.51
CA ARG A 403 10.87 -15.47 5.33
C ARG A 403 10.21 -14.20 5.85
N VAL A 404 8.92 -14.02 5.59
CA VAL A 404 8.19 -12.84 6.08
C VAL A 404 7.93 -12.93 7.58
N CYS A 405 7.98 -14.12 8.18
CA CYS A 405 8.12 -14.28 9.64
C CYS A 405 9.40 -13.61 10.14
N THR A 406 10.56 -13.90 9.53
CA THR A 406 11.83 -13.21 9.85
C THR A 406 11.70 -11.70 9.68
N VAL A 407 11.11 -11.22 8.58
CA VAL A 407 10.89 -9.78 8.35
C VAL A 407 10.07 -9.18 9.49
N SER A 408 8.96 -9.82 9.86
CA SER A 408 8.05 -9.31 10.89
C SER A 408 8.73 -9.23 12.25
N VAL A 409 9.45 -10.28 12.67
CA VAL A 409 10.19 -10.30 13.94
C VAL A 409 11.24 -9.18 13.97
N LYS A 410 12.12 -9.14 12.96
CA LYS A 410 13.21 -8.15 12.91
C LYS A 410 12.71 -6.71 12.79
N THR A 411 11.61 -6.49 12.07
CA THR A 411 10.97 -5.18 12.00
C THR A 411 10.48 -4.73 13.37
N MET A 412 9.84 -5.63 14.13
CA MET A 412 9.39 -5.30 15.48
C MET A 412 10.56 -5.10 16.46
N GLU A 413 11.64 -5.88 16.37
CA GLU A 413 12.86 -5.68 17.14
C GLU A 413 13.46 -4.27 16.93
N ILE A 414 13.47 -3.79 15.68
CA ILE A 414 13.96 -2.43 15.38
C ILE A 414 12.99 -1.37 15.90
N ILE A 415 11.68 -1.55 15.70
CA ILE A 415 10.67 -0.59 16.18
C ILE A 415 10.71 -0.47 17.71
N GLN A 416 10.92 -1.56 18.43
CA GLN A 416 11.02 -1.57 19.90
C GLN A 416 12.28 -0.87 20.44
N GLN A 417 13.31 -0.66 19.61
CA GLN A 417 14.48 0.15 19.98
C GLN A 417 14.23 1.65 19.85
N MET A 418 13.19 2.06 19.12
CA MET A 418 12.85 3.47 18.96
C MET A 418 12.25 4.03 20.27
N PRO A 419 12.46 5.32 20.59
CA PRO A 419 11.87 5.92 21.78
C PRO A 419 10.34 5.79 21.83
N THR A 420 9.74 5.66 23.01
CA THR A 420 8.28 5.46 23.14
C THR A 420 7.50 6.73 23.50
N ALA A 421 8.18 7.81 23.89
CA ALA A 421 7.62 9.13 24.17
C ALA A 421 8.71 10.20 24.08
#